data_AF-A0A4U1JIM3-F1
#
_entry.id   AF-A0A4U1JIM3-F1
#
_cell.length_a   1.000
_cell.length_b   1.000
_cell.length_c   1.000
_cell.angle_alpha   90.00
_cell.angle_beta   90.00
_cell.angle_gamma   90.00
#
_symmetry.space_group_name_H-M   'P 1'
#
loop_
_entity.id
_entity.type
_entity.pdbx_description
1 polymer ?
#
loop_
_entity_poly.entity_id
_entity_poly.type
_entity_poly.pdbx_seq_one_letter_code
_entity_poly.pdbx_strand_id
1 'polypeptide(L)'
;MDLPAEPRVRWILHRAAALIEQGAEPVRGLVLPNADSFPDPFDGSPNAVAKLLARVQALAGLSDLTVELTFVTPEGETMSTGCGSGACGPGGKIEARLDRVGRRPDGSYVVAVGTGEVRDPVVLTTALVRSVACMFMTEADAYDGLSATEREPVTDLAGVLLGFGVLLANGSHVVVKGCGGAKIHSATRLSTNELTLALAMFCKLFGTDGRIAARHLDPVPRERFAESETWARANAAVVRRLREDPDGIRSDAFVLDQAEGWISRLFSFGRGKRAPTAEETLSELERSMRVTTPKKTVDPERAKKLAELRALVDETLEGQ
;
A
#
# COMPACT_ATOMS: atom_id res chain seq x y z
N MET A 1 -11.65 12.60 -7.09
CA MET A 1 -11.44 11.19 -6.74
C MET A 1 -9.94 11.06 -6.59
N ASP A 2 -9.45 10.92 -5.37
CA ASP A 2 -8.02 10.84 -5.08
C ASP A 2 -7.54 9.39 -5.19
N LEU A 3 -7.68 8.82 -6.39
CA LEU A 3 -7.03 7.55 -6.70
C LEU A 3 -5.53 7.76 -6.94
N PRO A 4 -4.70 6.70 -6.81
CA PRO A 4 -3.36 6.73 -7.35
C PRO A 4 -3.37 7.11 -8.84
N ALA A 5 -2.33 7.79 -9.31
CA ALA A 5 -2.17 8.12 -10.73
C ALA A 5 -2.15 6.84 -11.58
N GLU A 6 -2.64 6.90 -12.82
CA GLU A 6 -2.78 5.71 -13.68
C GLU A 6 -1.50 4.86 -13.80
N PRO A 7 -0.28 5.42 -14.02
CA PRO A 7 0.94 4.61 -14.06
C PRO A 7 1.14 3.78 -12.79
N ARG A 8 0.72 4.31 -11.65
CA ARG A 8 0.80 3.62 -10.37
C ARG A 8 -0.27 2.55 -10.22
N VAL A 9 -1.48 2.80 -10.71
CA VAL A 9 -2.55 1.79 -10.79
C VAL A 9 -2.11 0.59 -11.63
N ARG A 10 -1.53 0.83 -12.82
CA ARG A 10 -0.96 -0.22 -13.68
C ARG A 10 0.15 -1.00 -12.98
N TRP A 11 1.06 -0.30 -12.28
CA TRP A 11 2.08 -0.95 -11.47
C TRP A 11 1.48 -1.88 -10.41
N ILE A 12 0.42 -1.46 -9.70
CA ILE A 12 -0.23 -2.33 -8.70
C ILE A 12 -0.85 -3.56 -9.39
N LEU A 13 -1.51 -3.39 -10.55
CA LEU A 13 -2.09 -4.51 -11.31
C LEU A 13 -1.02 -5.51 -11.75
N HIS A 14 0.10 -5.04 -12.32
CA HIS A 14 1.20 -5.90 -12.75
C HIS A 14 1.80 -6.69 -11.59
N ARG A 15 2.06 -6.01 -10.47
CA ARG A 15 2.62 -6.66 -9.27
C ARG A 15 1.62 -7.62 -8.63
N ALA A 16 0.34 -7.27 -8.58
CA ALA A 16 -0.70 -8.17 -8.07
C ALA A 16 -0.81 -9.44 -8.92
N ALA A 17 -0.80 -9.32 -10.25
CA ALA A 17 -0.84 -10.48 -11.15
C ALA A 17 0.36 -11.42 -10.92
N ALA A 18 1.57 -10.87 -10.82
CA ALA A 18 2.77 -11.66 -10.54
C ALA A 18 2.71 -12.36 -9.16
N LEU A 19 2.27 -11.65 -8.12
CA LEU A 19 2.14 -12.21 -6.78
C LEU A 19 1.10 -13.33 -6.71
N ILE A 20 -0.02 -13.20 -7.43
CA ILE A 20 -1.05 -14.25 -7.49
C ILE A 20 -0.49 -15.51 -8.13
N GLU A 21 0.27 -15.41 -9.21
CA GLU A 21 0.94 -16.58 -9.82
C GLU A 21 1.98 -17.22 -8.89
N GLN A 22 2.62 -16.41 -8.04
CA GLN A 22 3.52 -16.86 -6.97
C GLN A 22 2.78 -17.43 -5.75
N GLY A 23 1.45 -17.51 -5.79
CA GLY A 23 0.63 -18.11 -4.74
C GLY A 23 0.16 -17.17 -3.65
N ALA A 24 0.21 -15.85 -3.86
CA ALA A 24 -0.35 -14.86 -2.93
C ALA A 24 -1.88 -14.90 -2.97
N GLU A 25 -2.46 -15.86 -2.25
CA GLU A 25 -3.91 -16.02 -2.08
C GLU A 25 -4.27 -16.09 -0.58
N PRO A 26 -5.46 -15.59 -0.18
CA PRO A 26 -5.85 -15.56 1.21
C PRO A 26 -6.29 -16.95 1.67
N VAL A 27 -5.58 -17.53 2.64
CA VAL A 27 -5.93 -18.84 3.22
C VAL A 27 -7.22 -18.78 4.05
N ARG A 28 -7.47 -17.64 4.72
CA ARG A 28 -8.63 -17.43 5.60
C ARG A 28 -9.59 -16.35 5.09
N GLY A 29 -9.46 -15.95 3.82
CA GLY A 29 -10.19 -14.81 3.27
C GLY A 29 -9.71 -13.47 3.85
N LEU A 30 -10.62 -12.51 3.98
CA LEU A 30 -10.30 -11.20 4.55
C LEU A 30 -10.09 -11.30 6.07
N VAL A 31 -8.91 -10.93 6.55
CA VAL A 31 -8.57 -10.87 7.97
C VAL A 31 -9.03 -9.53 8.56
N LEU A 32 -9.74 -9.59 9.69
CA LEU A 32 -10.34 -8.42 10.34
C LEU A 32 -9.74 -8.20 11.74
N PRO A 33 -9.59 -6.95 12.21
CA PRO A 33 -9.15 -6.64 13.57
C PRO A 33 -10.28 -6.90 14.59
N ASN A 34 -10.68 -8.15 14.76
CA ASN A 34 -11.75 -8.56 15.65
C ASN A 34 -11.42 -9.89 16.37
N ALA A 35 -12.29 -10.31 17.27
CA ALA A 35 -12.10 -11.53 18.06
C ALA A 35 -12.14 -12.83 17.22
N ASP A 36 -12.74 -12.81 16.02
CA ASP A 36 -12.77 -13.98 15.14
C ASP A 36 -11.37 -14.30 14.58
N SER A 37 -10.60 -13.25 14.24
CA SER A 37 -9.22 -13.40 13.75
C SER A 37 -8.18 -13.36 14.87
N PHE A 38 -8.46 -12.61 15.94
CA PHE A 38 -7.55 -12.36 17.06
C PHE A 38 -8.25 -12.57 18.42
N PRO A 39 -8.53 -13.82 18.80
CA PRO A 39 -9.25 -14.14 20.05
C PRO A 39 -8.37 -14.06 21.31
N ASP A 40 -7.04 -14.09 21.13
CA ASP A 40 -6.08 -14.23 22.22
C ASP A 40 -5.99 -12.92 23.04
N PRO A 41 -6.03 -12.99 24.39
CA PRO A 41 -5.78 -11.82 25.23
C PRO A 41 -4.41 -11.21 24.97
N PHE A 42 -4.33 -9.89 24.95
CA PHE A 42 -3.10 -9.16 24.68
C PHE A 42 -2.76 -8.21 25.83
N ASP A 43 -1.65 -8.47 26.50
CA ASP A 43 -1.13 -7.68 27.62
C ASP A 43 0.16 -6.91 27.27
N GLY A 44 0.60 -6.99 26.01
CA GLY A 44 1.86 -6.38 25.54
C GLY A 44 3.12 -7.10 25.99
N SER A 45 3.00 -8.24 26.71
CA SER A 45 4.16 -9.04 27.08
C SER A 45 4.82 -9.67 25.84
N PRO A 46 6.13 -9.99 25.91
CA PRO A 46 6.81 -10.68 24.81
C PRO A 46 6.11 -11.95 24.34
N ASN A 47 5.54 -12.71 25.28
CA ASN A 47 4.79 -13.93 24.99
C ASN A 47 3.48 -13.63 24.22
N ALA A 48 2.76 -12.57 24.59
CA ALA A 48 1.56 -12.15 23.86
C ALA A 48 1.89 -11.70 22.43
N VAL A 49 3.01 -10.99 22.22
CA VAL A 49 3.47 -10.60 20.88
C VAL A 49 3.90 -11.82 20.06
N ALA A 50 4.60 -12.78 20.65
CA ALA A 50 4.98 -14.02 19.98
C ALA A 50 3.74 -14.84 19.54
N LYS A 51 2.72 -14.94 20.41
CA LYS A 51 1.43 -15.56 20.05
C LYS A 51 0.72 -14.82 18.93
N LEU A 52 0.74 -13.49 18.95
CA LEU A 52 0.17 -12.66 17.90
C LEU A 52 0.90 -12.89 16.56
N LEU A 53 2.23 -12.96 16.55
CA LEU A 53 3.01 -13.29 15.35
C LEU A 53 2.65 -14.68 14.81
N ALA A 54 2.62 -15.70 15.68
CA ALA A 54 2.22 -17.05 15.29
C ALA A 54 0.78 -17.09 14.73
N ARG A 55 -0.13 -16.28 15.28
CA ARG A 55 -1.50 -16.12 14.75
C ARG A 55 -1.49 -15.51 13.35
N VAL A 56 -0.72 -14.44 13.12
CA VAL A 56 -0.61 -13.80 11.80
C VAL A 56 -0.02 -14.77 10.78
N GLN A 57 1.02 -15.54 11.15
CA GLN A 57 1.55 -16.62 10.29
C GLN A 57 0.47 -17.65 9.93
N ALA A 58 -0.32 -18.11 10.90
CA ALA A 58 -1.38 -19.08 10.67
C ALA A 58 -2.51 -18.54 9.78
N LEU A 59 -2.85 -17.26 9.91
CA LEU A 59 -3.83 -16.60 9.03
C LEU A 59 -3.31 -16.48 7.59
N ALA A 60 -1.99 -16.38 7.42
CA ALA A 60 -1.31 -16.35 6.11
C ALA A 60 -1.03 -17.76 5.53
N GLY A 61 -1.23 -18.84 6.30
CA GLY A 61 -0.88 -20.20 5.89
C GLY A 61 0.60 -20.55 6.01
N LEU A 62 1.37 -19.82 6.82
CA LEU A 62 2.83 -19.98 6.99
C LEU A 62 3.20 -20.50 8.39
N SER A 63 2.38 -21.40 8.94
CA SER A 63 2.57 -21.96 10.30
C SER A 63 3.71 -22.96 10.41
N ASP A 64 4.19 -23.48 9.29
CA ASP A 64 5.33 -24.39 9.17
C ASP A 64 6.68 -23.66 9.30
N LEU A 65 6.71 -22.34 9.06
CA LEU A 65 7.91 -21.54 9.24
C LEU A 65 8.26 -21.36 10.71
N THR A 66 9.49 -21.70 11.06
CA THR A 66 10.04 -21.47 12.41
C THR A 66 10.51 -20.03 12.52
N VAL A 67 9.94 -19.28 13.49
CA VAL A 67 10.23 -17.85 13.67
C VAL A 67 10.57 -17.54 15.11
N GLU A 68 11.68 -16.84 15.33
CA GLU A 68 12.08 -16.26 16.60
C GLU A 68 11.77 -14.76 16.62
N LEU A 69 11.27 -14.28 17.77
CA LEU A 69 10.99 -12.87 17.99
C LEU A 69 12.09 -12.22 18.83
N THR A 70 12.59 -11.08 18.36
CA THR A 70 13.54 -10.22 19.07
C THR A 70 12.94 -8.83 19.27
N PHE A 71 13.06 -8.28 20.47
CA PHE A 71 12.66 -6.91 20.79
C PHE A 71 13.84 -5.97 20.66
N VAL A 72 13.62 -4.81 20.05
CA VAL A 72 14.63 -3.77 19.84
C VAL A 72 14.21 -2.50 20.57
N THR A 73 15.06 -1.98 21.44
CA THR A 73 14.83 -0.69 22.11
C THR A 73 15.19 0.47 21.18
N PRO A 74 14.69 1.70 21.44
CA PRO A 74 15.08 2.89 20.68
C PRO A 74 16.60 3.13 20.66
N GLU A 75 17.31 2.71 21.71
CA GLU A 75 18.75 2.80 21.87
C GLU A 75 19.51 1.71 21.09
N GLY A 76 18.79 0.79 20.42
CA GLY A 76 19.34 -0.30 19.63
C GLY A 76 19.73 -1.54 20.44
N GLU A 77 19.36 -1.61 21.71
CA GLU A 77 19.57 -2.80 22.54
C GLU A 77 18.57 -3.90 22.14
N THR A 78 19.02 -5.15 22.11
CA THR A 78 18.21 -6.30 21.71
C THR A 78 17.90 -7.20 22.90
N MET A 79 16.65 -7.61 23.02
CA MET A 79 16.20 -8.64 23.97
C MET A 79 15.54 -9.77 23.18
N SER A 80 16.16 -10.96 23.15
CA SER A 80 15.53 -12.13 22.54
C SER A 80 14.65 -12.85 23.55
N THR A 81 13.50 -13.36 23.09
CA THR A 81 12.62 -14.19 23.92
C THR A 81 12.59 -15.61 23.38
N GLY A 82 13.62 -16.38 23.74
CA GLY A 82 13.66 -17.83 23.55
C GLY A 82 13.27 -18.54 24.85
N CYS A 83 12.08 -19.14 24.89
CA CYS A 83 11.71 -20.10 25.95
C CYS A 83 12.28 -21.48 25.59
N GLY A 84 13.60 -21.60 25.72
CA GLY A 84 14.33 -22.85 25.55
C GLY A 84 15.34 -22.97 26.68
N SER A 85 15.07 -23.86 27.64
CA SER A 85 16.02 -24.23 28.68
C SER A 85 17.26 -24.85 28.03
N GLY A 86 18.31 -24.04 27.89
CA GLY A 86 19.64 -24.46 27.49
C GLY A 86 20.00 -24.11 26.05
N ALA A 87 20.61 -22.94 25.84
CA ALA A 87 21.83 -22.78 25.04
C ALA A 87 22.15 -21.29 24.88
N CYS A 88 23.16 -20.81 25.62
CA CYS A 88 23.93 -19.65 25.21
C CYS A 88 24.68 -20.02 23.92
N GLY A 89 24.05 -19.84 22.76
CA GLY A 89 24.74 -19.83 21.47
C GLY A 89 25.59 -18.55 21.35
N PRO A 90 26.71 -18.58 20.58
CA PRO A 90 27.56 -17.41 20.44
C PRO A 90 26.78 -16.31 19.73
N GLY A 91 26.60 -15.19 20.44
CA GLY A 91 26.01 -13.97 19.89
C GLY A 91 26.83 -13.49 18.71
N GLY A 92 26.32 -13.76 17.50
CA GLY A 92 26.70 -13.00 16.32
C GLY A 92 26.36 -11.54 16.59
N LYS A 93 27.32 -10.65 16.34
CA LYS A 93 27.09 -9.20 16.39
C LYS A 93 26.03 -8.87 15.36
N ILE A 94 24.81 -8.66 15.83
CA ILE A 94 23.72 -8.10 15.04
C ILE A 94 24.07 -6.62 14.86
N GLU A 95 24.54 -6.26 13.66
CA GLU A 95 24.90 -4.89 13.33
C GLU A 95 23.68 -3.97 13.43
N ALA A 96 23.91 -2.78 14.00
CA ALA A 96 22.95 -1.73 14.23
C ALA A 96 22.47 -1.06 12.92
N ARG A 97 21.72 -1.83 12.13
CA ARG A 97 20.73 -1.46 11.11
C ARG A 97 19.93 -2.73 10.84
N LEU A 98 19.21 -3.19 11.87
CA LEU A 98 18.48 -4.45 11.83
C LEU A 98 17.43 -4.45 10.72
N ASP A 99 17.65 -5.28 9.70
CA ASP A 99 16.58 -5.69 8.80
C ASP A 99 15.45 -6.29 9.66
N ARG A 100 14.20 -5.88 9.40
CA ARG A 100 13.01 -6.29 10.17
C ARG A 100 12.89 -7.81 10.26
N VAL A 101 13.24 -8.50 9.18
CA VAL A 101 13.16 -9.94 9.03
C VAL A 101 14.50 -10.44 8.51
N GLY A 102 15.12 -11.36 9.24
CA GLY A 102 16.33 -12.06 8.81
C GLY A 102 16.07 -13.55 8.65
N ARG A 103 16.49 -14.15 7.53
CA ARG A 103 16.47 -15.61 7.32
C ARG A 103 17.83 -16.19 7.76
N ARG A 104 17.80 -17.23 8.58
CA ARG A 104 18.97 -17.94 9.07
C ARG A 104 19.39 -19.06 8.09
N PRO A 105 20.64 -19.54 8.16
CA PRO A 105 21.11 -20.64 7.30
C PRO A 105 20.35 -21.96 7.48
N ASP A 106 19.72 -22.17 8.64
CA ASP A 106 18.89 -23.34 8.93
C ASP A 106 17.45 -23.22 8.40
N GLY A 107 17.13 -22.13 7.68
CA GLY A 107 15.81 -21.85 7.13
C GLY A 107 14.85 -21.19 8.11
N SER A 108 15.21 -21.03 9.39
CA SER A 108 14.39 -20.30 10.36
C SER A 108 14.48 -18.78 10.17
N TYR A 109 13.52 -18.05 10.72
CA TYR A 109 13.46 -16.59 10.64
C TYR A 109 13.65 -15.93 12.00
N VAL A 110 14.17 -14.70 11.98
CA VAL A 110 14.15 -13.78 13.11
C VAL A 110 13.36 -12.56 12.73
N VAL A 111 12.40 -12.18 13.56
CA VAL A 111 11.63 -10.94 13.41
C VAL A 111 12.00 -9.97 14.51
N ALA A 112 12.40 -8.77 14.13
CA ALA A 112 12.69 -7.66 15.03
C ALA A 112 11.45 -6.77 15.23
N VAL A 113 11.03 -6.57 16.48
CA VAL A 113 9.92 -5.68 16.85
C VAL A 113 10.42 -4.58 17.76
N GLY A 114 10.13 -3.33 17.42
CA GLY A 114 10.47 -2.18 18.25
C GLY A 114 9.58 -2.15 19.49
N THR A 115 10.15 -1.92 20.67
CA THR A 115 9.37 -1.83 21.92
C THR A 115 8.33 -0.71 21.90
N GLY A 116 8.57 0.36 21.13
CA GLY A 116 7.60 1.42 20.88
C GLY A 116 6.37 0.96 20.09
N GLU A 117 6.53 0.00 19.17
CA GLU A 117 5.45 -0.53 18.34
C GLU A 117 4.48 -1.37 19.18
N VAL A 118 4.98 -2.08 20.19
CA VAL A 118 4.17 -2.92 21.09
C VAL A 118 3.07 -2.12 21.82
N ARG A 119 3.27 -0.81 21.99
CA ARG A 119 2.33 0.09 22.67
C ARG A 119 1.17 0.55 21.78
N ASP A 120 1.25 0.34 20.47
CA ASP A 120 0.22 0.72 19.53
C ASP A 120 -0.25 -0.51 18.73
N PRO A 121 -1.48 -0.99 18.94
CA PRO A 121 -1.95 -2.23 18.33
C PRO A 121 -2.00 -2.15 16.79
N VAL A 122 -2.25 -0.97 16.20
CA VAL A 122 -2.31 -0.80 14.74
C VAL A 122 -0.89 -0.88 14.17
N VAL A 123 0.06 -0.18 14.79
CA VAL A 123 1.47 -0.22 14.36
C VAL A 123 2.05 -1.62 14.53
N LEU A 124 1.82 -2.27 15.68
CA LEU A 124 2.30 -3.63 15.95
C LEU A 124 1.77 -4.63 14.94
N THR A 125 0.44 -4.68 14.76
CA THR A 125 -0.16 -5.65 13.84
C THR A 125 0.28 -5.41 12.40
N THR A 126 0.41 -4.14 11.98
CA THR A 126 0.97 -3.79 10.66
C THR A 126 2.40 -4.29 10.51
N ALA A 127 3.27 -4.06 11.50
CA ALA A 127 4.65 -4.53 11.46
C ALA A 127 4.74 -6.06 11.38
N LEU A 128 3.93 -6.79 12.16
CA LEU A 128 3.90 -8.26 12.12
C LEU A 128 3.38 -8.79 10.78
N VAL A 129 2.32 -8.19 10.23
CA VAL A 129 1.79 -8.54 8.89
C VAL A 129 2.85 -8.34 7.82
N ARG A 130 3.57 -7.21 7.84
CA ARG A 130 4.64 -6.94 6.87
C ARG A 130 5.80 -7.93 7.02
N SER A 131 6.12 -8.35 8.25
CA SER A 131 7.12 -9.40 8.49
C SER A 131 6.69 -10.75 7.91
N VAL A 132 5.44 -11.15 8.10
CA VAL A 132 4.89 -12.40 7.55
C VAL A 132 4.80 -12.34 6.02
N ALA A 133 4.39 -11.20 5.45
CA ALA A 133 4.41 -10.98 4.01
C ALA A 133 5.85 -11.04 3.46
N CYS A 134 6.85 -10.54 4.20
CA CYS A 134 8.25 -10.66 3.81
C CYS A 134 8.69 -12.14 3.75
N MET A 135 8.28 -12.96 4.72
CA MET A 135 8.54 -14.41 4.69
C MET A 135 7.88 -15.07 3.47
N PHE A 136 6.62 -14.76 3.17
CA PHE A 136 5.97 -15.22 1.94
C PHE A 136 6.81 -14.85 0.71
N MET A 137 7.21 -13.58 0.62
CA MET A 137 7.99 -13.08 -0.52
C MET A 137 9.34 -13.80 -0.66
N THR A 138 9.97 -14.19 0.44
CA THR A 138 11.22 -14.95 0.44
C THR A 138 11.01 -16.41 0.08
N GLU A 139 10.00 -17.09 0.63
CA GLU A 139 9.75 -18.51 0.35
C GLU A 139 9.17 -18.75 -1.05
N ALA A 140 8.49 -17.76 -1.64
CA ALA A 140 7.96 -17.83 -3.00
C ALA A 140 8.93 -17.30 -4.07
N ASP A 141 10.18 -16.97 -3.69
CA ASP A 141 11.17 -16.28 -4.55
C ASP A 141 10.60 -15.02 -5.25
N ALA A 142 9.63 -14.36 -4.61
CA ALA A 142 8.87 -13.25 -5.19
C ALA A 142 9.65 -11.93 -5.22
N TYR A 143 10.81 -11.88 -4.58
CA TYR A 143 11.75 -10.76 -4.69
C TYR A 143 12.57 -10.77 -5.98
N ASP A 144 12.58 -11.88 -6.73
CA ASP A 144 13.36 -12.00 -7.96
C ASP A 144 12.92 -10.97 -9.01
N GLY A 145 13.92 -10.29 -9.59
CA GLY A 145 13.68 -9.22 -10.55
C GLY A 145 13.11 -7.91 -9.96
N LEU A 146 12.92 -7.82 -8.64
CA LEU A 146 12.54 -6.56 -7.99
C LEU A 146 13.75 -5.72 -7.65
N SER A 147 13.68 -4.42 -7.95
CA SER A 147 14.65 -3.45 -7.47
C SER A 147 14.53 -3.24 -5.95
N ALA A 148 15.60 -2.81 -5.30
CA ALA A 148 15.62 -2.60 -3.84
C ALA A 148 14.52 -1.63 -3.37
N THR A 149 14.19 -0.62 -4.17
CA THR A 149 13.16 0.38 -3.86
C THR A 149 11.73 -0.15 -4.01
N GLU A 150 11.54 -1.24 -4.76
CA GLU A 150 10.23 -1.86 -4.97
C GLU A 150 9.91 -2.95 -3.96
N ARG A 151 10.92 -3.60 -3.37
CA ARG A 151 10.73 -4.73 -2.46
C ARG A 151 9.68 -4.44 -1.40
N GLU A 152 9.86 -3.36 -0.65
CA GLU A 152 8.97 -3.06 0.46
C GLU A 152 7.53 -2.68 0.05
N PRO A 153 7.28 -1.82 -0.96
CA PRO A 153 5.94 -1.63 -1.50
C PRO A 153 5.27 -2.92 -2.01
N VAL A 154 6.04 -3.83 -2.62
CA VAL A 154 5.50 -5.12 -3.08
C VAL A 154 5.21 -6.05 -1.91
N THR A 155 6.01 -6.03 -0.85
CA THR A 155 5.71 -6.74 0.41
C THR A 155 4.39 -6.30 1.02
N ASP A 156 4.09 -5.00 1.01
CA ASP A 156 2.78 -4.50 1.47
C ASP A 156 1.64 -5.02 0.59
N LEU A 157 1.82 -5.01 -0.73
CA LEU A 157 0.84 -5.54 -1.68
C LEU A 157 0.60 -7.04 -1.47
N ALA A 158 1.66 -7.81 -1.23
CA ALA A 158 1.57 -9.22 -0.89
C ALA A 158 0.76 -9.43 0.39
N GLY A 159 1.01 -8.62 1.43
CA GLY A 159 0.21 -8.65 2.66
C GLY A 159 -1.29 -8.37 2.42
N VAL A 160 -1.63 -7.48 1.49
CA VAL A 160 -3.03 -7.27 1.07
C VAL A 160 -3.60 -8.54 0.42
N LEU A 161 -2.88 -9.15 -0.52
CA LEU A 161 -3.32 -10.36 -1.24
C LEU A 161 -3.42 -11.60 -0.34
N LEU A 162 -2.59 -11.68 0.71
CA LEU A 162 -2.69 -12.70 1.77
C LEU A 162 -3.88 -12.48 2.72
N GLY A 163 -4.65 -11.40 2.53
CA GLY A 163 -5.89 -11.14 3.26
C GLY A 163 -5.80 -10.05 4.34
N PHE A 164 -4.65 -9.42 4.55
CA PHE A 164 -4.44 -8.45 5.64
C PHE A 164 -4.68 -6.99 5.26
N GLY A 165 -5.36 -6.73 4.14
CA GLY A 165 -5.45 -5.37 3.60
C GLY A 165 -6.12 -4.34 4.53
N VAL A 166 -7.05 -4.75 5.40
CA VAL A 166 -7.65 -3.85 6.41
C VAL A 166 -6.60 -3.38 7.43
N LEU A 167 -5.77 -4.31 7.94
CA LEU A 167 -4.73 -3.99 8.93
C LEU A 167 -3.69 -3.04 8.32
N LEU A 168 -3.22 -3.34 7.11
CA LEU A 168 -2.26 -2.51 6.40
C LEU A 168 -2.83 -1.12 6.06
N ALA A 169 -4.07 -1.05 5.59
CA ALA A 169 -4.71 0.23 5.27
C ALA A 169 -4.83 1.14 6.50
N ASN A 170 -5.20 0.59 7.67
CA ASN A 170 -5.20 1.35 8.93
C ASN A 170 -3.77 1.77 9.34
N GLY A 171 -2.79 0.87 9.21
CA GLY A 171 -1.37 1.17 9.46
C GLY A 171 -0.74 2.23 8.56
N SER A 172 -1.34 2.52 7.41
CA SER A 172 -0.85 3.55 6.48
C SER A 172 -1.17 4.99 6.92
N HIS A 173 -2.06 5.15 7.90
CA HIS A 173 -2.50 6.46 8.38
C HIS A 173 -2.73 6.45 9.90
N VAL A 174 -1.64 6.48 10.66
CA VAL A 174 -1.69 6.49 12.13
C VAL A 174 -1.53 7.92 12.65
N VAL A 175 -2.55 8.43 13.36
CA VAL A 175 -2.51 9.77 13.95
C VAL A 175 -1.94 9.70 15.37
N VAL A 176 -0.72 10.23 15.54
CA VAL A 176 -0.05 10.29 16.84
C VAL A 176 -0.22 11.70 17.41
N LYS A 177 -0.81 11.81 18.60
CA LYS A 177 -0.97 13.09 19.32
C LYS A 177 0.17 13.28 20.30
N GLY A 178 0.80 14.45 20.28
CA GLY A 178 1.82 14.86 21.26
C GLY A 178 1.72 16.33 21.63
N CYS A 179 2.61 16.80 22.51
CA CYS A 179 2.62 18.19 22.99
C CYS A 179 2.82 19.24 21.88
N GLY A 180 3.32 18.83 20.70
CA GLY A 180 3.48 19.67 19.51
C GLY A 180 2.37 19.55 18.47
N GLY A 181 1.22 18.94 18.82
CA GLY A 181 0.10 18.71 17.92
C GLY A 181 -0.01 17.27 17.40
N ALA A 182 -0.91 17.06 16.44
CA ALA A 182 -1.11 15.78 15.79
C ALA A 182 -0.13 15.60 14.62
N LYS A 183 0.55 14.46 14.56
CA LYS A 183 1.41 14.05 13.45
C LYS A 183 0.84 12.78 12.82
N ILE A 184 0.94 12.69 11.49
CA ILE A 184 0.55 11.49 10.74
C ILE A 184 1.81 10.65 10.52
N HIS A 185 1.75 9.39 10.93
CA HIS A 185 2.77 8.38 10.70
C HIS A 185 2.22 7.29 9.78
N SER A 186 3.11 6.66 9.01
CA SER A 186 2.80 5.48 8.20
C SER A 186 3.71 4.33 8.63
N ALA A 187 3.12 3.17 8.91
CA ALA A 187 3.82 1.91 9.17
C ALA A 187 4.00 1.07 7.89
N THR A 188 3.49 1.55 6.75
CA THR A 188 3.57 0.93 5.42
C THR A 188 4.42 1.77 4.45
N ARG A 189 4.87 1.14 3.36
CA ARG A 189 5.50 1.81 2.21
C ARG A 189 4.53 2.16 1.10
N LEU A 190 3.49 1.37 0.90
CA LEU A 190 2.35 1.82 0.11
C LEU A 190 1.58 2.89 0.89
N SER A 191 1.17 3.92 0.17
CA SER A 191 0.29 4.97 0.67
C SER A 191 -1.13 4.45 0.94
N THR A 192 -1.91 5.22 1.70
CA THR A 192 -3.32 4.89 1.98
C THR A 192 -4.14 4.68 0.71
N ASN A 193 -3.94 5.50 -0.33
CA ASN A 193 -4.68 5.37 -1.58
C ASN A 193 -4.32 4.08 -2.33
N GLU A 194 -3.05 3.68 -2.29
CA GLU A 194 -2.58 2.45 -2.95
C GLU A 194 -3.06 1.20 -2.21
N LEU A 195 -3.01 1.20 -0.87
CA LEU A 195 -3.48 0.09 -0.05
C LEU A 195 -5.00 -0.09 -0.12
N THR A 196 -5.76 1.00 -0.12
CA THR A 196 -7.21 0.93 -0.24
C THR A 196 -7.65 0.52 -1.64
N LEU A 197 -6.91 0.91 -2.68
CA LEU A 197 -7.09 0.38 -4.04
C LEU A 197 -6.80 -1.12 -4.10
N ALA A 198 -5.67 -1.56 -3.57
CA ALA A 198 -5.32 -2.98 -3.49
C ALA A 198 -6.37 -3.79 -2.72
N LEU A 199 -6.86 -3.28 -1.58
CA LEU A 199 -7.91 -3.91 -0.79
C LEU A 199 -9.25 -3.97 -1.55
N ALA A 200 -9.60 -2.94 -2.32
CA ALA A 200 -10.81 -2.96 -3.14
C ALA A 200 -10.72 -4.00 -4.27
N MET A 201 -9.55 -4.11 -4.91
CA MET A 201 -9.27 -5.18 -5.88
C MET A 201 -9.34 -6.55 -5.23
N PHE A 202 -8.73 -6.74 -4.05
CA PHE A 202 -8.84 -7.97 -3.26
C PHE A 202 -10.30 -8.36 -3.03
N CYS A 203 -11.12 -7.43 -2.52
CA CYS A 203 -12.53 -7.70 -2.24
C CYS A 203 -13.26 -8.16 -3.51
N LYS A 204 -12.98 -7.53 -4.65
CA LYS A 204 -13.57 -7.90 -5.93
C LYS A 204 -13.07 -9.25 -6.44
N LEU A 205 -11.76 -9.51 -6.31
CA LEU A 205 -11.09 -10.71 -6.81
C LEU A 205 -11.53 -11.96 -6.05
N PHE A 206 -11.66 -11.88 -4.73
CA PHE A 206 -12.00 -13.00 -3.86
C PHE A 206 -13.47 -12.99 -3.41
N GLY A 207 -14.32 -12.18 -4.04
CA GLY A 207 -15.76 -12.16 -3.79
C GLY A 207 -16.15 -11.72 -2.36
N THR A 208 -15.32 -10.92 -1.70
CA THR A 208 -15.61 -10.38 -0.37
C THR A 208 -16.48 -9.13 -0.48
N ASP A 209 -17.53 -9.03 0.34
CA ASP A 209 -18.33 -7.80 0.44
C ASP A 209 -17.48 -6.66 1.03
N GLY A 210 -17.20 -5.63 0.23
CA GLY A 210 -16.41 -4.47 0.64
C GLY A 210 -16.98 -3.75 1.87
N ARG A 211 -18.27 -3.87 2.16
CA ARG A 211 -18.88 -3.31 3.38
C ARG A 211 -18.31 -3.95 4.64
N ILE A 212 -17.88 -5.21 4.59
CA ILE A 212 -17.24 -5.90 5.71
C ILE A 212 -15.90 -5.22 6.00
N ALA A 213 -15.06 -5.01 4.99
CA ALA A 213 -13.80 -4.30 5.12
C ALA A 213 -14.00 -2.87 5.66
N ALA A 214 -14.93 -2.12 5.04
CA ALA A 214 -15.17 -0.72 5.38
C ALA A 214 -15.54 -0.48 6.85
N ARG A 215 -16.25 -1.42 7.49
CA ARG A 215 -16.62 -1.33 8.92
C ARG A 215 -15.41 -1.32 9.85
N HIS A 216 -14.31 -1.95 9.44
CA HIS A 216 -13.10 -2.10 10.24
C HIS A 216 -11.97 -1.13 9.84
N LEU A 217 -12.15 -0.35 8.77
CA LEU A 217 -11.21 0.69 8.38
C LEU A 217 -11.35 1.93 9.26
N ASP A 218 -10.25 2.60 9.57
CA ASP A 218 -10.24 3.90 10.23
C ASP A 218 -10.81 5.00 9.30
N PRO A 219 -11.22 6.18 9.82
CA PRO A 219 -11.96 7.18 9.04
C PRO A 219 -11.33 7.54 7.70
N VAL A 220 -10.02 7.84 7.67
CA VAL A 220 -9.33 8.24 6.44
C VAL A 220 -9.18 7.07 5.46
N PRO A 221 -8.63 5.90 5.84
CA PRO A 221 -8.63 4.72 4.97
C PRO A 221 -10.04 4.32 4.48
N ARG A 222 -11.08 4.45 5.31
CA ARG A 222 -12.46 4.13 4.94
C ARG A 222 -12.99 5.02 3.82
N GLU A 223 -12.73 6.33 3.88
CA GLU A 223 -13.09 7.28 2.83
C GLU A 223 -12.40 6.93 1.51
N ARG A 224 -11.09 6.71 1.54
CA ARG A 224 -10.30 6.32 0.36
C ARG A 224 -10.70 4.97 -0.21
N PHE A 225 -11.10 4.04 0.65
CA PHE A 225 -11.62 2.74 0.25
C PHE A 225 -12.94 2.85 -0.50
N ALA A 226 -13.85 3.74 -0.12
CA ALA A 226 -15.11 3.93 -0.85
C ALA A 226 -14.89 4.41 -2.30
N GLU A 227 -13.91 5.30 -2.50
CA GLU A 227 -13.48 5.72 -3.84
C GLU A 227 -12.86 4.55 -4.63
N SER A 228 -11.97 3.80 -3.98
CA SER A 228 -11.31 2.61 -4.54
C SER A 228 -12.30 1.50 -4.92
N GLU A 229 -13.35 1.29 -4.12
CA GLU A 229 -14.40 0.31 -4.40
C GLU A 229 -15.20 0.70 -5.65
N THR A 230 -15.45 2.00 -5.82
CA THR A 230 -16.10 2.53 -7.03
C THR A 230 -15.24 2.26 -8.27
N TRP A 231 -13.92 2.46 -8.15
CA TRP A 231 -12.98 2.14 -9.23
C TRP A 231 -12.93 0.65 -9.54
N ALA A 232 -12.79 -0.22 -8.53
CA ALA A 232 -12.69 -1.66 -8.70
C ALA A 232 -13.98 -2.25 -9.31
N ARG A 233 -15.13 -1.63 -9.03
CA ARG A 233 -16.41 -1.99 -9.65
C ARG A 233 -16.48 -1.60 -11.12
N ALA A 234 -16.02 -0.40 -11.48
CA ALA A 234 -15.94 0.04 -12.87
C ALA A 234 -14.97 -0.84 -13.68
N ASN A 235 -13.83 -1.19 -13.08
CA ASN A 235 -12.77 -1.99 -13.71
C ASN A 235 -12.86 -3.49 -13.39
N ALA A 236 -14.07 -4.00 -13.12
CA ALA A 236 -14.30 -5.38 -12.67
C ALA A 236 -13.73 -6.44 -13.61
N ALA A 237 -13.77 -6.19 -14.93
CA ALA A 237 -13.20 -7.10 -15.92
C ALA A 237 -11.67 -7.18 -15.83
N VAL A 238 -11.00 -6.03 -15.65
CA VAL A 238 -9.54 -5.97 -15.46
C VAL A 238 -9.12 -6.68 -14.18
N VAL A 239 -9.85 -6.47 -13.07
CA VAL A 239 -9.54 -7.14 -11.80
C VAL A 239 -9.68 -8.65 -11.90
N ARG A 240 -10.70 -9.19 -12.59
CA ARG A 240 -10.83 -10.65 -12.82
C ARG A 240 -9.66 -11.23 -13.62
N ARG A 241 -9.17 -10.48 -14.61
CA ARG A 241 -8.02 -10.90 -15.43
C ARG A 241 -6.74 -11.09 -14.63
N LEU A 242 -6.60 -10.51 -13.43
CA LEU A 242 -5.46 -10.81 -12.54
C LEU A 242 -5.30 -12.31 -12.26
N ARG A 243 -6.39 -13.08 -12.23
CA ARG A 243 -6.38 -14.55 -12.09
C ARG A 243 -6.58 -15.29 -13.41
N GLU A 244 -7.41 -14.75 -14.30
CA GLU A 244 -7.79 -15.45 -15.55
C GLU A 244 -6.75 -15.31 -16.67
N ASP A 245 -6.01 -14.18 -16.70
CA ASP A 245 -5.07 -13.81 -17.76
C ASP A 245 -3.97 -12.87 -17.22
N PRO A 246 -3.08 -13.36 -16.33
CA PRO A 246 -2.01 -12.57 -15.74
C PRO A 246 -0.97 -12.08 -16.77
N ASP A 247 -0.72 -12.84 -17.84
CA ASP A 247 0.15 -12.44 -18.96
C ASP A 247 -0.40 -11.23 -19.71
N GLY A 248 -1.72 -11.21 -19.99
CA GLY A 248 -2.39 -10.06 -20.57
C GLY A 248 -2.32 -8.81 -19.69
N ILE A 249 -2.34 -8.98 -18.35
CA ILE A 249 -2.11 -7.87 -17.43
C ILE A 249 -0.66 -7.37 -17.54
N ARG A 250 0.35 -8.24 -17.47
CA ARG A 250 1.77 -7.83 -17.55
C ARG A 250 2.15 -7.15 -18.87
N SER A 251 1.50 -7.54 -19.96
CA SER A 251 1.73 -6.96 -21.28
C SER A 251 0.93 -5.69 -21.55
N ASP A 252 0.28 -5.11 -20.53
CA ASP A 252 -0.59 -3.93 -20.64
C ASP A 252 -1.74 -4.12 -21.65
N ALA A 253 -2.16 -5.36 -21.92
CA ALA A 253 -3.23 -5.70 -22.86
C ALA A 253 -4.63 -5.46 -22.27
N PHE A 254 -4.86 -4.32 -21.63
CA PHE A 254 -6.13 -3.90 -21.03
C PHE A 254 -6.31 -2.38 -21.08
N VAL A 255 -7.57 -1.95 -21.03
CA VAL A 255 -7.96 -0.53 -20.93
C VAL A 255 -8.60 -0.30 -19.57
N LEU A 256 -8.22 0.79 -18.92
CA LEU A 256 -8.81 1.21 -17.66
C LEU A 256 -9.96 2.16 -17.93
N ASP A 257 -11.13 1.83 -17.39
CA ASP A 257 -12.27 2.73 -17.40
C ASP A 257 -12.04 3.85 -16.38
N GLN A 258 -12.30 5.08 -16.83
CA GLN A 258 -12.39 6.22 -15.93
C GLN A 258 -13.58 5.97 -15.01
N ALA A 259 -13.30 5.78 -13.71
CA ALA A 259 -14.36 5.66 -12.73
C ALA A 259 -15.12 6.99 -12.70
N GLU A 260 -16.27 7.05 -13.37
CA GLU A 260 -17.09 8.25 -13.42
C GLU A 260 -17.32 8.74 -11.98
N GLY A 261 -16.71 9.89 -11.66
CA GLY A 261 -16.76 10.46 -10.32
C GLY A 261 -18.20 10.66 -9.90
N TRP A 262 -18.51 10.40 -8.62
CA TRP A 262 -19.88 10.49 -8.11
C TRP A 262 -20.57 11.84 -8.42
N ILE A 263 -19.79 12.90 -8.65
CA ILE A 263 -20.26 14.24 -9.04
C ILE A 263 -20.93 14.21 -10.42
N SER A 264 -20.41 13.47 -11.41
CA SER A 264 -21.08 13.37 -12.71
C SER A 264 -22.42 12.64 -12.60
N ARG A 265 -22.57 11.70 -11.65
CA ARG A 265 -23.84 10.99 -11.39
C ARG A 265 -24.84 11.81 -10.58
N LEU A 266 -24.39 12.63 -9.62
CA LEU A 266 -25.28 13.51 -8.85
C LEU A 266 -25.79 14.69 -9.71
N PHE A 267 -25.03 15.11 -10.72
CA PHE A 267 -25.45 16.13 -11.69
C PHE A 267 -26.08 15.55 -12.99
N SER A 268 -26.12 14.23 -13.21
CA SER A 268 -26.81 13.61 -14.37
C SER A 268 -28.26 13.23 -14.12
N PHE A 269 -28.80 13.51 -12.93
CA PHE A 269 -30.22 13.41 -12.61
C PHE A 269 -31.01 14.51 -13.35
N GLY A 270 -31.14 14.40 -14.68
CA GLY A 270 -31.97 15.32 -15.45
C GLY A 270 -31.83 15.35 -16.96
N ARG A 271 -30.86 14.68 -17.60
CA ARG A 271 -30.79 14.67 -19.07
C ARG A 271 -30.12 13.41 -19.59
N GLY A 272 -30.94 12.49 -20.11
CA GLY A 272 -30.46 11.44 -21.02
C GLY A 272 -29.83 12.11 -22.24
N LYS A 273 -28.50 12.18 -22.25
CA LYS A 273 -27.74 12.50 -23.46
C LYS A 273 -26.98 11.25 -23.87
N ARG A 274 -27.30 10.81 -25.08
CA ARG A 274 -26.59 9.79 -25.83
C ARG A 274 -25.09 10.14 -25.85
N ALA A 275 -24.23 9.14 -25.76
CA ALA A 275 -22.79 9.32 -25.87
C ALA A 275 -22.46 10.08 -27.17
N PRO A 276 -21.54 11.08 -27.13
CA PRO A 276 -21.16 11.84 -28.31
C PRO A 276 -20.59 10.91 -29.37
N THR A 277 -20.97 11.12 -30.63
CA THR A 277 -20.38 10.37 -31.73
C THR A 277 -18.95 10.84 -31.99
N ALA A 278 -18.13 9.99 -32.63
CA ALA A 278 -16.75 10.33 -32.97
C ALA A 278 -16.65 11.64 -33.79
N GLU A 279 -17.65 11.93 -34.62
CA GLU A 279 -17.77 13.18 -35.38
C GLU A 279 -18.06 14.41 -34.50
N GLU A 280 -18.83 14.24 -33.43
CA GLU A 280 -19.12 15.33 -32.48
C GLU A 280 -17.85 15.68 -31.68
N THR A 281 -17.09 14.68 -31.24
CA THR A 281 -15.78 14.91 -30.59
C THR A 281 -14.75 15.56 -31.50
N LEU A 282 -14.70 15.17 -32.78
CA LEU A 282 -13.82 15.79 -33.78
C LEU A 282 -14.22 17.24 -34.05
N SER A 283 -15.51 17.51 -34.19
CA SER A 283 -16.04 18.86 -34.41
C SER A 283 -15.80 19.78 -33.22
N GLU A 284 -15.84 19.25 -31.99
CA GLU A 284 -15.57 20.01 -30.77
C GLU A 284 -14.07 20.34 -30.64
N LEU A 285 -13.20 19.39 -31.00
CA LEU A 285 -11.76 19.59 -31.08
C LEU A 285 -11.39 20.66 -32.13
N GLU A 286 -11.93 20.57 -33.34
CA GLU A 286 -11.73 21.59 -34.39
C GLU A 286 -12.21 22.99 -33.97
N ARG A 287 -13.32 23.05 -33.22
CA ARG A 287 -13.87 24.31 -32.71
C ARG A 287 -12.97 24.90 -31.61
N SER A 288 -12.37 24.07 -30.76
CA SER A 288 -11.40 24.51 -29.75
C SER A 288 -10.08 25.00 -30.35
N MET A 289 -9.65 24.43 -31.48
CA MET A 289 -8.42 24.83 -32.18
C MET A 289 -8.58 26.15 -32.96
N ARG A 290 -9.80 26.58 -33.28
CA ARG A 290 -10.09 27.85 -33.96
C ARG A 290 -10.19 29.06 -33.04
N VAL A 291 -10.13 28.86 -31.71
CA VAL A 291 -10.09 30.00 -30.78
C VAL A 291 -8.68 30.57 -30.77
N THR A 292 -8.46 31.60 -31.60
CA THR A 292 -7.30 32.47 -31.49
C THR A 292 -7.34 33.16 -30.14
N THR A 293 -6.45 32.75 -29.24
CA THR A 293 -6.28 33.36 -27.92
C THR A 293 -5.93 34.84 -28.12
N PRO A 294 -6.68 35.78 -27.54
CA PRO A 294 -6.30 37.18 -27.60
C PRO A 294 -4.95 37.34 -26.90
N LYS A 295 -3.96 37.92 -27.59
CA LYS A 295 -2.67 38.29 -27.01
C LYS A 295 -2.95 39.18 -25.79
N LYS A 296 -2.77 38.62 -24.59
CA LYS A 296 -2.72 39.41 -23.35
C LYS A 296 -1.60 40.43 -23.51
N THR A 297 -1.97 41.70 -23.56
CA THR A 297 -1.03 42.81 -23.44
C THR A 297 -0.31 42.65 -22.11
N VAL A 298 1.00 42.39 -22.20
CA VAL A 298 1.85 42.19 -21.03
C VAL A 298 1.98 43.55 -20.34
N ASP A 299 1.58 43.57 -19.08
CA ASP A 299 1.72 44.71 -18.18
C ASP A 299 3.20 45.19 -18.17
N PRO A 300 3.49 46.46 -18.53
CA PRO A 300 4.84 46.97 -18.69
C PRO A 300 5.69 46.84 -17.42
N GLU A 301 5.09 46.85 -16.23
CA GLU A 301 5.83 46.63 -14.99
C GLU A 301 6.30 45.19 -14.81
N ARG A 302 5.49 44.21 -15.25
CA ARG A 302 5.88 42.79 -15.23
C ARG A 302 6.98 42.50 -16.26
N ALA A 303 6.94 43.16 -17.41
CA ALA A 303 8.01 43.05 -18.40
C ALA A 303 9.35 43.57 -17.85
N LYS A 304 9.32 44.69 -17.10
CA LYS A 304 10.51 45.27 -16.46
C LYS A 304 11.08 44.35 -15.38
N LYS A 305 10.24 43.77 -14.52
CA LYS A 305 10.67 42.81 -13.48
C LYS A 305 11.26 41.52 -14.08
N LEU A 306 10.71 41.03 -15.18
CA LEU A 306 11.26 39.85 -15.87
C LEU A 306 12.60 40.14 -16.56
N ALA A 307 12.80 41.36 -17.05
CA ALA A 307 14.09 41.78 -17.60
C ALA A 307 15.17 41.89 -16.50
N GLU A 308 14.80 42.42 -15.34
CA GLU A 308 15.69 42.54 -14.18
C GLU A 308 16.07 41.17 -13.59
N LEU A 309 15.12 40.24 -13.52
CA LEU A 309 15.38 38.85 -13.11
C LEU A 309 16.28 38.10 -14.11
N ARG A 310 16.15 38.37 -15.41
CA ARG A 310 17.05 37.77 -16.42
C ARG A 310 18.47 38.31 -16.30
N ALA A 311 18.63 39.62 -16.08
CA ALA A 311 19.94 40.23 -15.86
C ALA A 311 20.67 39.63 -14.64
N LEU A 312 19.94 39.39 -13.53
CA LEU A 312 20.49 38.75 -12.34
C LEU A 312 20.91 37.28 -12.58
N VAL A 313 20.19 36.56 -13.43
CA VAL A 313 20.51 35.17 -13.78
C VAL A 313 21.73 35.11 -14.70
N ASP A 314 21.85 36.02 -15.66
CA ASP A 314 23.02 36.08 -16.54
C ASP A 314 24.29 36.48 -15.75
N GLU A 315 24.19 37.41 -14.80
CA GLU A 315 25.31 37.81 -13.92
C GLU A 315 25.76 36.67 -12.98
N THR A 316 24.86 35.76 -12.59
CA THR A 316 25.23 34.58 -11.79
C THR A 316 25.82 33.44 -12.61
N LEU A 317 25.58 33.41 -13.92
CA LEU A 317 26.13 32.39 -14.83
C LEU A 317 27.52 32.78 -15.38
N GLU A 318 27.85 34.08 -15.45
CA GLU A 318 29.17 34.55 -15.89
C GLU A 318 30.23 34.59 -14.76
N GLY A 319 29.81 34.33 -13.50
CA GLY A 319 30.69 34.33 -12.31
C GLY A 319 31.24 32.96 -11.90
N GLN A 320 31.13 31.92 -12.74
CA GLN A 320 31.70 30.57 -12.51
C GLN A 320 32.85 30.24 -13.46
#